data_AF-A0A2S9G990-F1
#
_entry.id   AF-A0A2S9G990-F1
#
_cell.length_a   1.000
_cell.length_b   1.000
_cell.length_c   1.000
_cell.angle_alpha   90.00
_cell.angle_beta   90.00
_cell.angle_gamma   90.00
#
_symmetry.space_group_name_H-M   'P 1'
#
loop_
_entity.id
_entity.type
_entity.pdbx_description
1 polymer ?
#
loop_
_entity_poly.entity_id
_entity_poly.type
_entity_poly.pdbx_seq_one_letter_code
_entity_poly.pdbx_strand_id
1 'polypeptide(L)'
;VVIHHIAGDHWSGGVLFSDLVTAYQARRDGERPGWPPLPVQYTDFGAWQAKLLSDDAGIAGPQREYWTRQLEGVPDEAGLPLDFA
;
A
#
# COMPACT_ATOMS: atom_id res chain seq x y z
N VAL A 1 -16.94 -8.50 -3.50
CA VAL A 1 -16.44 -7.22 -2.94
C VAL A 1 -15.59 -6.56 -4.02
N VAL A 2 -15.73 -5.26 -4.22
CA VAL A 2 -14.84 -4.48 -5.08
C VAL A 2 -14.15 -3.45 -4.20
N ILE A 3 -12.83 -3.32 -4.34
CA ILE A 3 -12.01 -2.37 -3.58
C ILE A 3 -11.32 -1.48 -4.60
N HIS A 4 -11.41 -0.16 -4.43
CA HIS A 4 -10.62 0.76 -5.22
C HIS A 4 -9.15 0.67 -4.80
N HIS A 5 -8.22 0.56 -5.75
CA HIS A 5 -6.80 0.33 -5.45
C HIS A 5 -6.15 1.38 -4.54
N ILE A 6 -6.69 2.61 -4.51
CA ILE A 6 -6.24 3.66 -3.57
C ILE A 6 -6.39 3.25 -2.09
N ALA A 7 -7.30 2.32 -1.79
CA ALA A 7 -7.64 1.89 -0.44
C ALA A 7 -7.19 0.46 -0.13
N GLY A 8 -6.63 -0.27 -1.10
CA GLY A 8 -6.20 -1.65 -0.89
C GLY A 8 -5.39 -2.20 -2.06
N ASP A 9 -4.38 -2.97 -1.72
CA ASP A 9 -3.56 -3.75 -2.64
C ASP A 9 -3.96 -5.24 -2.63
N HIS A 10 -3.20 -6.05 -3.37
CA HIS A 10 -3.44 -7.49 -3.44
C HIS A 10 -3.35 -8.17 -2.06
N TRP A 11 -2.46 -7.71 -1.20
CA TRP A 11 -2.27 -8.26 0.15
C TRP A 11 -3.47 -7.92 1.06
N SER A 12 -3.89 -6.65 1.01
CA SER A 12 -4.98 -6.10 1.83
C SER A 12 -6.30 -6.82 1.61
N GLY A 13 -6.55 -7.33 0.39
CA GLY A 13 -7.73 -8.11 0.08
C GLY A 13 -7.84 -9.40 0.92
N GLY A 14 -6.72 -10.08 1.16
CA GLY A 14 -6.68 -11.29 2.01
C GLY A 14 -6.99 -10.98 3.47
N VAL A 15 -6.41 -9.89 4.00
CA VAL A 15 -6.67 -9.41 5.37
C VAL A 15 -8.15 -9.06 5.55
N LEU A 16 -8.71 -8.26 4.62
CA LEU A 16 -10.13 -7.87 4.66
C LEU A 16 -11.05 -9.09 4.65
N PHE A 17 -10.76 -10.09 3.82
CA PHE A 17 -11.60 -11.28 3.73
C PHE A 17 -11.52 -12.13 5.01
N SER A 18 -10.33 -12.30 5.59
CA SER A 18 -10.15 -12.96 6.88
C SER A 18 -10.93 -12.27 7.99
N ASP A 19 -10.85 -10.93 8.05
CA ASP A 19 -11.57 -10.14 9.03
C ASP A 19 -13.09 -10.24 8.82
N LEU A 20 -13.55 -10.21 7.57
CA LEU A 20 -14.96 -10.37 7.24
C LEU A 20 -15.51 -11.73 7.66
N VAL A 21 -14.78 -12.82 7.42
CA VAL A 21 -15.19 -14.17 7.84
C VAL A 21 -15.27 -14.27 9.36
N THR A 22 -14.28 -13.73 10.07
CA THR A 22 -14.26 -13.70 11.53
C THR A 22 -15.44 -12.90 12.10
N ALA A 23 -15.70 -11.71 11.55
CA ALA A 23 -16.84 -10.90 11.94
C ALA A 23 -18.17 -11.59 11.63
N TYR A 24 -18.27 -12.26 10.47
CA TYR A 24 -19.46 -13.01 10.09
C TYR A 24 -19.76 -14.14 11.09
N GLN A 25 -18.76 -14.94 11.45
CA GLN A 25 -18.92 -16.04 12.41
C GLN A 25 -19.37 -15.55 13.78
N ALA A 26 -18.70 -14.54 14.34
CA ALA A 26 -19.09 -13.96 15.62
C ALA A 26 -20.53 -13.44 15.59
N ARG A 27 -20.92 -12.76 14.51
CA ARG A 27 -22.27 -12.21 14.36
C ARG A 27 -23.34 -13.27 14.18
N ARG A 28 -23.03 -14.35 13.45
CA ARG A 28 -23.92 -15.51 13.30
C ARG A 28 -24.26 -16.13 14.66
N ASP A 29 -23.28 -16.12 15.57
CA ASP A 29 -23.42 -16.73 16.89
C ASP A 29 -23.93 -15.71 17.95
N GLY A 30 -24.34 -14.51 17.53
CA GLY A 30 -24.90 -13.46 18.41
C GLY A 30 -23.85 -12.63 19.16
N GLU A 31 -22.58 -12.80 18.83
CA GLU A 31 -21.44 -12.14 19.45
C GLU A 31 -20.92 -10.97 18.60
N ARG A 32 -19.88 -10.29 19.11
CA ARG A 32 -19.13 -9.27 18.37
C ARG A 32 -17.70 -9.77 18.14
N PRO A 33 -17.06 -9.48 16.99
CA PRO A 33 -15.66 -9.81 16.79
C PRO A 33 -14.79 -9.11 17.84
N GLY A 34 -13.92 -9.86 18.50
CA GLY A 34 -13.13 -9.43 19.67
C GLY A 34 -11.71 -8.96 19.35
N TRP A 35 -11.53 -8.20 18.28
CA TRP A 35 -10.19 -7.71 17.93
C TRP A 35 -9.71 -6.59 18.88
N PRO A 36 -8.43 -6.59 19.28
CA PRO A 36 -7.83 -5.40 19.85
C PRO A 36 -7.75 -4.29 18.79
N PRO A 37 -7.75 -3.01 19.18
CA PRO A 37 -7.53 -1.92 18.24
C PRO A 37 -6.17 -2.06 17.56
N LEU A 38 -6.10 -1.77 16.26
CA LEU A 38 -4.83 -1.78 15.54
C LEU A 38 -3.92 -0.67 16.12
N PRO A 39 -2.65 -0.97 16.40
CA PRO A 39 -1.73 0.00 17.01
C PRO A 39 -1.33 1.13 16.06
N VAL A 40 -1.57 0.97 14.76
CA VAL A 40 -1.26 1.93 13.70
C VAL A 40 -2.45 1.95 12.73
N GLN A 41 -2.91 3.15 12.39
CA GLN A 41 -3.85 3.39 11.32
C GLN A 41 -3.11 3.85 10.05
N TYR A 42 -3.72 3.70 8.88
CA TYR A 42 -3.09 4.11 7.62
C TYR A 42 -2.82 5.62 7.56
N THR A 43 -3.59 6.43 8.30
CA THR A 43 -3.34 7.86 8.47
C THR A 43 -2.01 8.13 9.18
N ASP A 44 -1.66 7.30 10.17
CA ASP A 44 -0.40 7.42 10.90
C ASP A 44 0.77 7.05 9.97
N PHE A 45 0.60 6.01 9.15
CA PHE A 45 1.56 5.65 8.10
C PHE A 45 1.76 6.80 7.10
N GLY A 46 0.69 7.43 6.62
CA GLY A 46 0.78 8.56 5.70
C GLY A 46 1.52 9.75 6.30
N ALA A 47 1.23 10.09 7.56
CA ALA A 47 1.94 11.17 8.27
C ALA A 47 3.43 10.85 8.48
N TRP A 48 3.74 9.60 8.84
CA TRP A 48 5.12 9.12 8.96
C TRP A 48 5.86 9.19 7.62
N GLN A 49 5.24 8.73 6.54
CA GLN A 49 5.85 8.73 5.21
C GLN A 49 6.13 10.17 4.73
N ALA A 50 5.19 11.09 4.93
CA ALA A 50 5.39 12.49 4.57
C ALA A 50 6.61 13.10 5.29
N LYS A 51 6.74 12.83 6.60
CA LYS A 51 7.90 13.27 7.38
C LYS A 51 9.21 12.64 6.88
N LEU A 52 9.20 11.33 6.61
CA LEU A 52 10.36 10.60 6.10
C LEU A 52 10.86 11.20 4.77
N LEU A 53 9.93 11.51 3.86
CA LEU A 53 10.26 12.02 2.53
C LEU A 53 10.66 13.50 2.52
N SER A 54 10.26 14.28 3.53
CA SER A 54 10.64 15.70 3.67
C SER A 54 12.05 15.91 4.23
N ASP A 55 12.67 14.88 4.80
CA ASP A 55 14.00 14.96 5.40
C ASP A 55 15.07 14.51 4.38
N ASP A 56 15.55 15.47 3.58
CA ASP A 56 16.60 15.22 2.59
C ASP A 56 17.97 14.88 3.23
N ALA A 57 18.19 15.23 4.51
CA ALA A 57 19.37 14.79 5.26
C ALA A 57 19.24 13.34 5.78
N GLY A 58 18.00 12.81 5.79
CA GLY A 58 17.68 11.43 6.12
C GLY A 58 17.85 10.48 4.93
N ILE A 59 17.21 9.31 5.01
CA ILE A 59 17.32 8.24 3.99
C ILE A 59 16.80 8.69 2.60
N ALA A 60 15.91 9.68 2.55
CA ALA A 60 15.26 10.12 1.32
C ALA A 60 16.24 10.73 0.32
N GLY A 61 17.21 11.52 0.78
CA GLY A 61 18.23 12.16 -0.08
C GLY A 61 19.07 11.14 -0.84
N PRO A 62 19.81 10.23 -0.14
CA PRO A 62 20.63 9.22 -0.78
C PRO A 62 19.84 8.26 -1.68
N GLN A 63 18.61 7.89 -1.30
CA GLN A 63 17.73 7.08 -2.15
C GLN A 63 17.36 7.82 -3.43
N ARG A 64 17.03 9.12 -3.35
CA ARG A 64 16.71 9.93 -4.53
C ARG A 64 17.90 10.05 -5.47
N GLU A 65 19.09 10.32 -4.95
CA GLU A 65 20.34 10.37 -5.74
C GLU A 65 20.64 9.03 -6.41
N TYR A 66 20.47 7.92 -5.68
CA TYR A 66 20.65 6.57 -6.21
C TYR A 66 19.69 6.31 -7.38
N TRP A 67 18.39 6.47 -7.17
CA TRP A 67 17.39 6.17 -8.19
C TRP A 67 17.47 7.11 -9.39
N THR A 68 17.79 8.39 -9.20
CA THR A 68 18.05 9.32 -10.31
C THR A 68 19.15 8.79 -11.23
N ARG A 69 20.24 8.29 -10.65
CA ARG A 69 21.37 7.73 -11.40
C ARG A 69 21.05 6.39 -12.04
N GLN A 70 20.32 5.52 -11.35
CA GLN A 70 19.94 4.21 -11.91
C GLN A 70 18.97 4.32 -13.09
N LEU A 71 18.12 5.34 -13.06
CA LEU A 71 17.11 5.57 -14.09
C LEU A 71 17.58 6.54 -15.19
N GLU A 72 18.84 6.97 -15.16
CA GLU A 72 19.41 7.85 -16.18
C GLU A 72 19.44 7.13 -17.55
N GLY A 73 18.84 7.74 -18.56
CA GLY A 73 18.81 7.20 -19.92
C GLY A 73 17.85 6.03 -20.14
N VAL A 74 16.96 5.72 -19.19
CA VAL A 74 15.88 4.74 -19.41
C VAL A 74 14.93 5.27 -20.50
N PRO A 75 14.55 4.45 -21.49
CA PRO A 75 13.58 4.86 -22.51
C PRO A 75 12.23 5.24 -21.92
N ASP A 76 11.57 6.23 -22.52
CA ASP A 76 10.21 6.64 -22.11
C ASP A 76 9.18 5.51 -22.28
N GLU A 77 9.41 4.63 -23.26
CA GLU A 77 8.55 3.49 -23.56
C GLU A 77 9.35 2.21 -23.68
N ALA A 78 8.76 1.09 -23.26
CA ALA A 78 9.40 -0.22 -23.30
C ALA A 78 9.61 -0.79 -24.72
N GLY A 79 9.09 -0.13 -25.75
CA GLY A 79 9.21 -0.58 -27.15
C GLY A 79 8.49 -1.90 -27.43
N LEU A 80 7.46 -2.22 -26.65
CA LEU A 80 6.63 -3.40 -26.87
C LEU A 80 5.84 -3.24 -28.17
N PRO A 81 5.63 -4.34 -28.93
CA PRO A 81 4.86 -4.28 -30.16
C PRO A 81 3.44 -3.79 -29.85
N LEU A 82 3.02 -2.76 -30.58
CA LEU A 82 1.64 -2.30 -30.58
C LEU A 82 0.89 -3.05 -31.67
N ASP A 83 -0.37 -3.41 -31.42
CA ASP A 83 -1.23 -4.10 -32.39
C ASP A 83 -1.44 -3.31 -33.70
N PHE A 84 -1.11 -2.02 -33.72
CA PHE A 84 -1.34 -1.09 -34.83
C PHE A 84 -0.06 -0.50 -35.45
N ALA A 85 1.12 -1.07 -35.19
CA ALA A 85 2.40 -0.65 -35.81
C ALA A 85 2.73 -1.47 -37.06
#